data_AF-A0A0D1BTB4-F1
#
_entry.id   AF-A0A0D1BTB4-F1
#
_cell.length_a   1.000
_cell.length_b   1.000
_cell.length_c   1.000
_cell.angle_alpha   90.00
_cell.angle_beta   90.00
_cell.angle_gamma   90.00
#
_symmetry.space_group_name_H-M   'P 1'
#
loop_
_entity.id
_entity.type
_entity.pdbx_description
1 polymer ?
#
loop_
_entity_poly.entity_id
_entity_poly.type
_entity_poly.pdbx_seq_one_letter_code
_entity_poly.pdbx_strand_id
1 'polypeptide(L)'
;MKTLIVYGTKHGITEKCSNFLKDKVKGEVVTINIKKENMPDITEFNNIVIGGSIYMGQIQKEVKNFCMENINALKEKRVGLFICGLNEKNVESQLNNAFPKELLTNAVAKECFGGEFIFKNMNFFERFIVKKVAKTHKDISKISEENINKFVQLINKIG
;
A
#
# COMPACT_ATOMS: atom_id res chain seq x y z
N MET A 1 -21.18 0.64 -5.17
CA MET A 1 -20.01 -0.24 -4.95
C MET A 1 -19.34 0.18 -3.65
N LYS A 2 -18.98 -0.78 -2.80
CA LYS A 2 -18.31 -0.56 -1.51
C LYS A 2 -16.87 -1.04 -1.61
N THR A 3 -15.90 -0.19 -1.27
CA THR A 3 -14.46 -0.49 -1.33
C THR A 3 -13.85 -0.41 0.05
N LEU A 4 -13.05 -1.41 0.39
CA LEU A 4 -12.24 -1.42 1.60
C LEU A 4 -10.78 -1.17 1.23
N ILE A 5 -10.14 -0.20 1.88
CA ILE A 5 -8.71 0.07 1.75
C ILE A 5 -8.06 -0.32 3.08
N VAL A 6 -7.38 -1.47 3.11
CA VAL A 6 -6.60 -1.93 4.27
C VAL A 6 -5.15 -1.55 4.07
N TYR A 7 -4.54 -0.86 5.04
CA TYR A 7 -3.15 -0.44 4.91
C TYR A 7 -2.30 -0.62 6.17
N GLY A 8 -1.02 -0.87 5.95
CA GLY A 8 0.04 -0.81 6.95
C GLY A 8 0.93 0.41 6.74
N THR A 9 1.26 1.14 7.81
CA THR A 9 2.18 2.27 7.71
C THR A 9 3.13 2.34 8.90
N LYS A 10 4.35 2.82 8.64
CA LYS A 10 5.35 3.08 9.69
C LYS A 10 5.43 4.55 10.07
N HIS A 11 5.51 5.43 9.08
CA HIS A 11 5.66 6.89 9.29
C HIS A 11 4.49 7.71 8.71
N GLY A 12 3.35 7.08 8.38
CA GLY A 12 2.12 7.77 7.95
C GLY A 12 1.97 7.99 6.44
N ILE A 13 2.92 7.52 5.63
CA ILE A 13 2.92 7.84 4.18
C ILE A 13 1.86 7.02 3.45
N THR A 14 1.80 5.73 3.76
CA THR A 14 0.73 4.86 3.27
C THR A 14 -0.64 5.38 3.66
N GLU A 15 -0.80 5.94 4.86
CA GLU A 15 -2.06 6.53 5.32
C GLU A 15 -2.47 7.74 4.46
N LYS A 16 -1.51 8.63 4.16
CA LYS A 16 -1.72 9.74 3.22
C LYS A 16 -2.14 9.25 1.84
N CYS A 17 -1.47 8.22 1.31
CA CYS A 17 -1.85 7.61 0.03
C CYS A 17 -3.23 6.93 0.07
N SER A 18 -3.57 6.22 1.16
CA SER A 18 -4.89 5.60 1.35
C SER A 18 -6.01 6.63 1.39
N ASN A 19 -5.79 7.77 2.05
CA ASN A 19 -6.75 8.88 2.07
C ASN A 19 -6.92 9.49 0.68
N PHE A 20 -5.84 9.67 -0.07
CA PHE A 20 -5.93 10.15 -1.45
C PHE A 20 -6.68 9.17 -2.37
N LEU A 21 -6.49 7.86 -2.16
CA LEU A 21 -7.31 6.85 -2.84
C LEU A 21 -8.79 6.96 -2.45
N LYS A 22 -9.08 7.12 -1.15
CA LYS A 22 -10.44 7.27 -0.63
C LYS A 22 -11.20 8.41 -1.32
N ASP A 23 -10.53 9.53 -1.55
CA ASP A 23 -11.15 10.70 -2.18
C ASP A 23 -11.40 10.53 -3.69
N LYS A 24 -10.76 9.54 -4.34
CA LYS A 24 -10.79 9.36 -5.81
C LYS A 24 -11.46 8.07 -6.29
N VAL A 25 -11.54 7.06 -5.43
CA VAL A 25 -12.28 5.83 -5.72
C VAL A 25 -13.78 6.13 -5.65
N LYS A 26 -14.53 5.66 -6.65
CA LYS A 26 -15.98 5.86 -6.72
C LYS A 26 -16.72 4.95 -5.74
N GLY A 27 -17.80 5.46 -5.17
CA GLY A 27 -18.68 4.73 -4.27
C GLY A 27 -18.33 4.94 -2.80
N GLU A 28 -18.82 4.03 -1.95
CA GLU A 28 -18.51 4.07 -0.53
C GLU A 28 -17.11 3.49 -0.30
N VAL A 29 -16.27 4.20 0.46
CA VAL A 29 -14.90 3.77 0.75
C VAL A 29 -14.65 3.81 2.25
N VAL A 30 -14.24 2.66 2.78
CA VAL A 30 -13.79 2.48 4.16
C VAL A 30 -12.29 2.27 4.16
N THR A 31 -11.57 3.02 4.99
CA THR A 31 -10.11 2.92 5.15
C THR A 31 -9.80 2.36 6.53
N ILE A 32 -8.93 1.35 6.60
CA ILE A 32 -8.54 0.68 7.85
C ILE A 32 -7.02 0.63 7.95
N ASN A 33 -6.48 1.25 8.99
CA ASN A 33 -5.12 1.01 9.44
C ASN A 33 -5.07 -0.34 10.17
N ILE A 34 -4.47 -1.33 9.54
CA ILE A 34 -4.50 -2.73 9.99
C ILE A 34 -3.90 -2.97 11.38
N LYS A 35 -3.09 -2.03 11.87
CA LYS A 35 -2.47 -2.12 13.19
C LYS A 35 -3.27 -1.42 14.29
N LYS A 36 -4.12 -0.45 13.93
CA LYS A 36 -4.79 0.45 14.88
C LYS A 36 -6.29 0.22 15.00
N GLU A 37 -6.90 -0.35 13.98
CA GLU A 37 -8.35 -0.41 13.82
C GLU A 37 -8.82 -1.86 13.66
N ASN A 38 -10.06 -2.12 14.09
CA ASN A 38 -10.68 -3.43 13.94
C ASN A 38 -11.09 -3.66 12.49
N MET A 39 -10.88 -4.88 12.01
CA MET A 39 -11.18 -5.27 10.65
C MET A 39 -12.69 -5.48 10.48
N PRO A 40 -13.40 -4.76 9.59
CA PRO A 40 -14.78 -5.10 9.23
C PRO A 40 -14.85 -6.43 8.46
N ASP A 41 -16.06 -6.98 8.34
CA ASP A 41 -16.28 -8.14 7.49
C ASP A 41 -16.00 -7.79 6.01
N ILE A 42 -14.95 -8.40 5.45
CA ILE A 42 -14.51 -8.16 4.07
C ILE A 42 -15.53 -8.64 3.03
N THR A 43 -16.49 -9.49 3.42
CA THR A 43 -17.52 -10.00 2.51
C THR A 43 -18.47 -8.91 2.04
N GLU A 44 -18.70 -7.86 2.85
CA GLU A 44 -19.55 -6.70 2.53
C GLU A 44 -19.00 -5.82 1.39
N PHE A 45 -17.74 -5.99 1.04
CA PHE A 45 -17.04 -5.13 0.09
C PHE A 45 -16.93 -5.79 -1.27
N ASN A 46 -17.07 -4.99 -2.32
CA ASN A 46 -16.89 -5.44 -3.70
C ASN A 46 -15.40 -5.41 -4.10
N ASN A 47 -14.70 -4.35 -3.68
CA ASN A 47 -13.28 -4.17 -3.92
C ASN A 47 -12.51 -4.20 -2.60
N ILE A 48 -11.35 -4.85 -2.62
CA ILE A 48 -10.40 -4.83 -1.52
C ILE A 48 -9.08 -4.26 -2.03
N VAL A 49 -8.69 -3.09 -1.54
CA VAL A 49 -7.39 -2.49 -1.80
C VAL A 49 -6.50 -2.74 -0.60
N ILE A 50 -5.30 -3.28 -0.84
CA ILE A 50 -4.34 -3.63 0.20
C ILE A 50 -3.04 -2.90 -0.08
N GLY A 51 -2.50 -2.20 0.91
CA GLY A 51 -1.22 -1.54 0.74
C GLY A 51 -0.36 -1.40 1.97
N GLY A 52 0.91 -1.12 1.75
CA GLY A 52 1.87 -1.00 2.84
C GLY A 52 3.12 -0.24 2.45
N SER A 53 3.85 0.25 3.44
CA SER A 53 5.16 0.86 3.17
C SER A 53 6.25 -0.20 3.14
N ILE A 54 7.15 -0.14 2.17
CA ILE A 54 8.31 -1.01 2.07
C ILE A 54 9.46 -0.41 2.87
N TYR A 55 9.89 -1.14 3.90
CA TYR A 55 11.05 -0.82 4.70
C TYR A 55 12.03 -1.98 4.64
N MET A 56 13.28 -1.70 4.23
CA MET A 56 14.32 -2.72 4.03
C MET A 56 13.85 -3.92 3.19
N GLY A 57 13.08 -3.64 2.14
CA GLY A 57 12.58 -4.64 1.18
C GLY A 57 11.37 -5.46 1.65
N GLN A 58 10.80 -5.16 2.81
CA GLN A 58 9.66 -5.88 3.39
C GLN A 58 8.46 -4.93 3.64
N ILE A 59 7.26 -5.46 3.45
CA ILE A 59 6.01 -4.83 3.89
C ILE A 59 5.73 -5.15 5.36
N GLN A 60 4.82 -4.42 5.99
CA GLN A 60 4.34 -4.72 7.35
C GLN A 60 3.87 -6.18 7.49
N LYS A 61 4.24 -6.83 8.59
CA LYS A 61 3.87 -8.23 8.88
C LYS A 61 2.35 -8.37 8.97
N GLU A 62 1.67 -7.38 9.54
CA GLU A 62 0.23 -7.34 9.69
C GLU A 62 -0.47 -7.41 8.32
N VAL A 63 0.01 -6.62 7.35
CA VAL A 63 -0.50 -6.65 5.96
C VAL A 63 -0.28 -8.02 5.33
N LYS A 64 0.91 -8.61 5.51
CA LYS A 64 1.21 -9.95 4.99
C LYS A 64 0.31 -11.03 5.60
N ASN A 65 0.11 -10.99 6.92
CA ASN A 65 -0.75 -11.92 7.65
C ASN A 65 -2.19 -11.82 7.16
N PHE A 66 -2.73 -10.60 7.03
CA PHE A 66 -4.08 -10.38 6.52
C PHE A 66 -4.29 -10.99 5.13
N CYS A 67 -3.32 -10.80 4.22
CA CYS A 67 -3.36 -11.41 2.88
C CYS A 67 -3.39 -12.95 2.95
N MET A 68 -2.59 -13.55 3.84
CA MET A 68 -2.49 -15.01 3.96
C MET A 68 -3.73 -15.63 4.62
N GLU A 69 -4.22 -15.03 5.70
CA GLU A 69 -5.37 -15.50 6.46
C GLU A 69 -6.67 -15.40 5.66
N ASN A 70 -6.78 -14.39 4.80
CA ASN A 70 -7.98 -14.14 3.99
C ASN A 70 -7.82 -14.56 2.52
N ILE A 71 -6.78 -15.32 2.18
CA ILE A 71 -6.38 -15.56 0.79
C ILE A 71 -7.52 -16.12 -0.07
N ASN A 72 -8.31 -17.05 0.47
CA ASN A 72 -9.42 -17.68 -0.26
C ASN A 72 -10.54 -16.67 -0.56
N ALA A 73 -10.93 -15.86 0.42
CA ALA A 73 -11.93 -14.83 0.24
C ALA A 73 -11.45 -13.72 -0.72
N LEU A 74 -10.18 -13.31 -0.60
CA LEU A 74 -9.58 -12.27 -1.43
C LEU A 74 -9.48 -12.66 -2.91
N LYS A 75 -9.28 -13.95 -3.23
CA LYS A 75 -9.25 -14.43 -4.64
C LYS A 75 -10.58 -14.23 -5.37
N GLU A 76 -11.69 -14.25 -4.65
CA GLU A 76 -13.04 -14.06 -5.19
C GLU A 76 -13.44 -12.58 -5.28
N LYS A 77 -12.56 -11.66 -4.86
CA LYS A 77 -12.82 -10.22 -4.83
C LYS A 77 -11.98 -9.50 -5.89
N ARG A 78 -12.40 -8.28 -6.24
CA ARG A 78 -11.57 -7.37 -7.03
C ARG A 78 -10.48 -6.77 -6.15
N VAL A 79 -9.27 -7.29 -6.26
CA VAL A 79 -8.15 -6.87 -5.40
C VAL A 79 -7.27 -5.84 -6.09
N GLY A 80 -6.96 -4.75 -5.39
CA GLY A 80 -5.92 -3.80 -5.75
C GLY A 80 -4.75 -3.87 -4.77
N LEU A 81 -3.52 -3.88 -5.26
CA LEU A 81 -2.32 -3.95 -4.43
C LEU A 81 -1.44 -2.73 -4.64
N PHE A 82 -1.01 -2.09 -3.57
CA PHE A 82 -0.05 -1.00 -3.69
C PHE A 82 1.05 -1.04 -2.64
N ILE A 83 2.20 -0.49 -3.00
CA ILE A 83 3.31 -0.29 -2.07
C ILE A 83 3.74 1.16 -2.03
N CYS A 84 4.23 1.60 -0.87
CA CYS A 84 4.86 2.90 -0.70
C CYS A 84 6.34 2.73 -0.35
N GLY A 85 7.23 3.21 -1.21
CA GLY A 85 8.67 3.11 -1.00
C GLY A 85 9.43 4.00 -1.98
N LEU A 86 10.62 4.46 -1.56
CA LEU A 86 11.47 5.33 -2.38
C LEU A 86 12.38 4.58 -3.35
N ASN A 87 12.44 3.25 -3.23
CA ASN A 87 13.19 2.46 -4.17
C ASN A 87 12.36 2.26 -5.44
N GLU A 88 12.56 3.15 -6.41
CA GLU A 88 11.96 3.06 -7.74
C GLU A 88 12.57 1.91 -8.57
N LYS A 89 13.73 1.37 -8.16
CA LYS A 89 14.34 0.20 -8.80
C LYS A 89 13.67 -1.08 -8.28
N ASN A 90 13.36 -1.99 -9.20
CA ASN A 90 12.81 -3.32 -8.89
C ASN A 90 11.43 -3.30 -8.18
N VAL A 91 10.52 -2.40 -8.60
CA VAL A 91 9.13 -2.35 -8.08
C VAL A 91 8.45 -3.71 -8.14
N GLU A 92 8.64 -4.46 -9.23
CA GLU A 92 8.07 -5.80 -9.39
C GLU A 92 8.56 -6.77 -8.31
N SER A 93 9.87 -6.78 -8.01
CA SER A 93 10.42 -7.60 -6.92
C SER A 93 9.87 -7.20 -5.56
N GLN A 94 9.66 -5.90 -5.32
CA GLN A 94 9.07 -5.43 -4.06
C GLN A 94 7.61 -5.89 -3.92
N LEU A 95 6.82 -5.83 -4.99
CA LEU A 95 5.46 -6.34 -5.01
C LEU A 95 5.44 -7.87 -4.78
N ASN A 96 6.32 -8.61 -5.45
CA ASN A 96 6.47 -10.07 -5.30
C ASN A 96 6.86 -10.49 -3.88
N ASN A 97 7.67 -9.68 -3.19
CA ASN A 97 8.05 -9.93 -1.80
C ASN A 97 6.95 -9.51 -0.80
N ALA A 98 6.15 -8.50 -1.15
CA ALA A 98 5.13 -7.93 -0.29
C ALA A 98 3.85 -8.77 -0.25
N PHE A 99 3.46 -9.38 -1.37
CA PHE A 99 2.16 -10.02 -1.50
C PHE A 99 2.24 -11.47 -1.97
N PRO A 100 1.28 -12.33 -1.58
CA PRO A 100 1.16 -13.68 -2.12
C PRO A 100 0.99 -13.68 -3.64
N LYS A 101 1.59 -14.67 -4.31
CA LYS A 101 1.58 -14.80 -5.78
C LYS A 101 0.16 -14.85 -6.35
N GLU A 102 -0.75 -15.47 -5.63
CA GLU A 102 -2.15 -15.61 -6.02
C GLU A 102 -2.86 -14.26 -6.07
N LEU A 103 -2.63 -13.38 -5.09
CA LEU A 103 -3.17 -12.02 -5.12
C LEU A 103 -2.51 -11.19 -6.22
N LEU A 104 -1.19 -11.32 -6.40
CA LEU A 104 -0.48 -10.63 -7.47
C LEU A 104 -0.99 -11.03 -8.85
N THR A 105 -1.37 -12.28 -9.05
CA THR A 105 -1.89 -12.78 -10.32
C THR A 105 -3.30 -12.25 -10.58
N ASN A 106 -4.15 -12.21 -9.55
CA ASN A 106 -5.57 -11.84 -9.70
C ASN A 106 -5.85 -10.33 -9.53
N ALA A 107 -4.87 -9.56 -9.04
CA ALA A 107 -5.06 -8.14 -8.76
C ALA A 107 -5.35 -7.33 -10.03
N VAL A 108 -6.42 -6.54 -9.97
CA VAL A 108 -6.86 -5.65 -11.07
C VAL A 108 -5.96 -4.42 -11.23
N ALA A 109 -5.25 -4.06 -10.16
CA ALA A 109 -4.32 -2.95 -10.13
C ALA A 109 -3.15 -3.28 -9.19
N LYS A 110 -1.92 -2.97 -9.63
CA LYS A 110 -0.68 -3.19 -8.88
C LYS A 110 0.25 -2.01 -9.13
N GLU A 111 0.51 -1.19 -8.13
CA GLU A 111 1.33 0.02 -8.33
C GLU A 111 2.24 0.34 -7.14
N CYS A 112 3.34 1.05 -7.42
CA CYS A 112 4.15 1.71 -6.40
C CYS A 112 3.80 3.20 -6.38
N PHE A 113 3.32 3.70 -5.24
CA PHE A 113 2.96 5.11 -5.10
C PHE A 113 4.14 6.00 -4.74
N GLY A 114 5.35 5.45 -4.78
CA GLY A 114 6.54 6.13 -4.30
C GLY A 114 6.51 6.26 -2.78
N GLY A 115 7.28 7.20 -2.24
CA GLY A 115 7.35 7.35 -0.79
C GLY A 115 7.96 8.65 -0.37
N GLU A 116 8.06 8.83 0.94
CA GLU A 116 8.80 9.93 1.52
C GLU A 116 9.54 9.44 2.75
N PHE A 117 10.62 10.15 3.06
CA PHE A 117 11.36 9.94 4.27
C PHE A 117 11.63 11.32 4.86
N ILE A 118 11.18 11.49 6.10
CA ILE A 118 11.31 12.72 6.86
C ILE A 118 12.21 12.40 8.04
N PHE A 119 13.41 12.98 8.09
CA PHE A 119 14.43 12.63 9.07
C PHE A 119 13.93 12.78 10.49
N LYS A 120 13.08 13.79 10.76
CA LYS A 120 12.50 14.05 12.08
C LYS A 120 11.61 12.91 12.60
N ASN A 121 11.05 12.10 11.70
CA ASN A 121 10.13 11.01 12.02
C ASN A 121 10.86 9.65 12.15
N MET A 122 12.19 9.62 12.01
CA MET A 122 13.01 8.40 12.05
C MET A 122 13.77 8.25 13.36
N ASN A 123 14.04 6.99 13.74
CA ASN A 123 15.03 6.69 14.79
C ASN A 123 16.48 6.81 14.27
N PHE A 124 17.46 6.76 15.19
CA PHE A 124 18.87 6.93 14.87
C PHE A 124 19.40 5.89 13.86
N PHE A 125 18.94 4.64 13.94
CA PHE A 125 19.36 3.55 13.04
C PHE A 125 18.81 3.74 11.62
N GLU A 126 17.51 4.03 11.49
CA GLU A 126 16.86 4.41 10.23
C GLU A 126 17.57 5.57 9.55
N ARG A 127 17.83 6.63 10.31
CA ARG A 127 18.53 7.83 9.85
C ARG A 127 19.93 7.50 9.33
N PHE A 128 20.65 6.58 9.97
CA PHE A 128 21.99 6.17 9.54
C PHE A 128 21.95 5.39 8.22
N ILE A 129 21.02 4.44 8.06
CA ILE A 129 20.87 3.65 6.84
C ILE A 129 20.48 4.56 5.66
N VAL A 130 19.49 5.44 5.85
CA VAL A 130 19.03 6.38 4.82
C VAL A 130 20.17 7.29 4.37
N LYS A 131 20.96 7.85 5.30
CA LYS A 131 22.13 8.67 4.95
C LYS A 131 23.14 7.92 4.09
N LYS A 132 23.42 6.65 4.39
CA LYS A 132 24.36 5.84 3.60
C LYS A 132 23.82 5.48 2.21
N VAL A 133 22.56 5.09 2.12
CA VAL A 133 21.95 4.62 0.86
C VAL A 133 21.55 5.80 -0.05
N ALA A 134 20.88 6.80 0.51
CA ALA A 134 20.38 7.95 -0.24
C ALA A 134 21.40 9.10 -0.35
N LYS A 135 22.54 9.02 0.36
CA LYS A 135 23.63 10.02 0.34
C LYS A 135 23.15 11.46 0.54
N THR A 136 22.11 11.66 1.35
CA THR A 136 21.50 12.98 1.59
C THR A 136 21.16 13.19 3.06
N HIS A 137 21.05 14.45 3.44
CA HIS A 137 20.62 14.94 4.75
C HIS A 137 19.30 15.71 4.70
N LYS A 138 18.66 15.78 3.52
CA LYS A 138 17.38 16.47 3.31
C LYS A 138 16.23 15.47 3.25
N ASP A 139 15.07 15.88 3.75
CA ASP A 139 13.82 15.13 3.57
C ASP A 139 13.55 14.93 2.07
N ILE A 140 13.03 13.76 1.70
CA ILE A 140 12.63 13.45 0.34
C ILE A 140 11.15 13.11 0.36
N SER A 141 10.38 13.69 -0.56
CA SER A 141 9.01 13.26 -0.85
C SER A 141 8.87 13.08 -2.37
N LYS A 142 8.54 11.86 -2.77
CA LYS A 142 8.36 11.43 -4.16
C LYS A 142 7.13 10.54 -4.27
N ILE A 143 5.99 11.07 -3.88
CA ILE A 143 4.71 10.39 -4.09
C ILE A 143 4.35 10.52 -5.58
N SER A 144 4.07 9.40 -6.24
CA SER A 144 3.69 9.39 -7.66
C SER A 144 2.18 9.53 -7.81
N GLU A 145 1.72 10.77 -8.03
CA GLU A 145 0.31 11.03 -8.35
C GLU A 145 -0.14 10.32 -9.63
N GLU A 146 0.76 10.17 -10.61
CA GLU A 146 0.51 9.45 -11.85
C GLU A 146 0.13 7.99 -11.57
N ASN A 147 0.95 7.27 -10.78
CA ASN A 147 0.68 5.88 -10.44
C ASN A 147 -0.59 5.74 -9.61
N ILE A 148 -0.85 6.69 -8.71
CA ILE A 148 -2.10 6.69 -7.93
C ILE A 148 -3.32 6.89 -8.85
N ASN A 149 -3.26 7.84 -9.78
CA ASN A 149 -4.36 8.09 -10.73
C ASN A 149 -4.58 6.88 -11.64
N LYS A 150 -3.51 6.26 -12.15
CA LYS A 150 -3.58 5.01 -12.93
C LYS A 150 -4.24 3.89 -12.12
N PHE A 151 -3.86 3.72 -10.85
CA PHE A 151 -4.45 2.75 -9.95
C PHE A 151 -5.96 3.00 -9.75
N VAL A 152 -6.35 4.24 -9.48
CA VAL A 152 -7.75 4.65 -9.33
C VAL A 152 -8.57 4.34 -10.58
N GLN A 153 -8.04 4.62 -11.77
CA GLN A 153 -8.72 4.32 -13.03
C GLN A 153 -9.01 2.82 -13.19
N LEU A 154 -8.07 1.95 -12.78
CA LEU A 154 -8.25 0.50 -12.85
C LEU A 154 -9.27 -0.01 -11.83
N ILE A 155 -9.26 0.53 -10.60
CA ILE A 155 -10.24 0.18 -9.58
C ILE A 155 -11.65 0.63 -10.00
N ASN A 156 -11.79 1.83 -10.54
CA ASN A 156 -13.06 2.40 -10.98
C ASN A 156 -13.59 1.79 -12.29
N LYS A 157 -12.79 1.01 -13.03
CA LYS A 157 -13.13 0.56 -14.39
C LYS A 157 -14.28 -0.44 -14.48
N ILE A 158 -14.77 -0.97 -13.37
CA ILE A 158 -15.94 -1.85 -13.31
C ILE A 158 -16.75 -1.46 -12.08
N GLY A 159 -17.85 -0.77 -12.35
CA GLY A 159 -18.87 -0.26 -11.44
C GLY A 159 -19.97 0.38 -12.26
#